data_AF-A0A1H8FGI2-F1
#
_entry.id   AF-A0A1H8FGI2-F1
#
_cell.length_a   1.000
_cell.length_b   1.000
_cell.length_c   1.000
_cell.angle_alpha   90.00
_cell.angle_beta   90.00
_cell.angle_gamma   90.00
#
_symmetry.space_group_name_H-M   'P 1'
#
loop_
_entity.id
_entity.type
_entity.pdbx_description
1 polymer ?
#
loop_
_entity_poly.entity_id
_entity_poly.type
_entity_poly.pdbx_seq_one_letter_code
_entity_poly.pdbx_strand_id
1 'polypeptide(L)'
;MIDDWTALAGDSPASRATRAELLARWSEPHRRYHTTAHLSAVLAAVDRLTAPEDGTGAGGAAAEGAGAEGAGAEGAGAEGAGERGAFDPVAVRLAAWFHDAVYEGRPGWDEERSAQLAQSRLPRCGVPAARVAEVARLVRLTAAHDRAEPGDRDAAVLCDADLAVLAGPGYDAYAAAVREEYAHVPDEAFRRGRAEVLRRLLNTPSLYRTRRGRELWEERARANLAAELAVLERR
;
A
#
# COMPACT_ATOMS: atom_id res chain seq x y z
N MET A 1 5.50 5.72 -18.39
CA MET A 1 4.05 6.00 -18.45
C MET A 1 3.45 5.45 -17.17
N ILE A 2 2.55 6.20 -16.52
CA ILE A 2 1.67 5.60 -15.50
C ILE A 2 0.95 4.43 -16.18
N ASP A 3 1.00 3.26 -15.54
CA ASP A 3 0.57 1.92 -15.95
C ASP A 3 -0.64 1.86 -16.92
N ASP A 4 -0.74 0.81 -17.75
CA ASP A 4 -1.75 0.73 -18.82
C ASP A 4 -3.17 0.51 -18.27
N TRP A 5 -3.82 1.62 -17.88
CA TRP A 5 -5.20 1.67 -17.42
C TRP A 5 -6.16 0.90 -18.35
N THR A 6 -5.88 0.89 -19.66
CA THR A 6 -6.70 0.18 -20.65
C THR A 6 -6.71 -1.32 -20.38
N ALA A 7 -5.56 -1.88 -19.97
CA ALA A 7 -5.47 -3.30 -19.60
C ALA A 7 -6.23 -3.61 -18.29
N LEU A 8 -6.39 -2.63 -17.40
CA LEU A 8 -7.05 -2.81 -16.10
C LEU A 8 -8.58 -2.66 -16.18
N ALA A 9 -9.07 -1.67 -16.94
CA ALA A 9 -10.47 -1.25 -16.93
C ALA A 9 -11.07 -1.08 -18.34
N GLY A 10 -10.39 -1.52 -19.39
CA GLY A 10 -10.82 -1.43 -20.79
C GLY A 10 -10.76 -0.01 -21.37
N ASP A 11 -11.22 0.15 -22.60
CA ASP A 11 -11.24 1.44 -23.34
C ASP A 11 -12.68 1.93 -23.64
N SER A 12 -13.63 1.66 -22.76
CA SER A 12 -14.97 2.23 -22.91
C SER A 12 -14.94 3.75 -22.69
N PRO A 13 -15.91 4.54 -23.20
CA PRO A 13 -16.01 5.96 -22.88
C PRO A 13 -16.03 6.26 -21.38
N ALA A 14 -16.70 5.41 -20.59
CA ALA A 14 -16.73 5.51 -19.13
C ALA A 14 -15.35 5.22 -18.50
N SER A 15 -14.60 4.27 -19.04
CA SER A 15 -13.23 3.97 -18.61
C SER A 15 -12.29 5.14 -18.87
N ARG A 16 -12.29 5.71 -20.08
CA ARG A 16 -11.47 6.90 -20.41
C ARG A 16 -11.82 8.09 -19.53
N ALA A 17 -13.12 8.33 -19.29
CA ALA A 17 -13.57 9.42 -18.41
C ALA A 17 -13.09 9.21 -16.96
N THR A 18 -13.17 7.98 -16.45
CA THR A 18 -12.68 7.65 -15.10
C THR A 18 -11.16 7.85 -15.00
N ARG A 19 -10.39 7.41 -16.00
CA ARG A 19 -8.94 7.66 -16.05
C ARG A 19 -8.61 9.16 -16.02
N ALA A 20 -9.31 9.95 -16.84
CA ALA A 20 -9.12 11.39 -16.89
C ALA A 20 -9.48 12.06 -15.55
N GLU A 21 -10.58 11.65 -14.92
CA GLU A 21 -10.96 12.13 -13.57
C GLU A 21 -9.88 11.82 -12.54
N LEU A 22 -9.36 10.59 -12.51
CA LEU A 22 -8.31 10.20 -11.57
C LEU A 22 -7.03 11.01 -11.79
N LEU A 23 -6.56 11.14 -13.03
CA LEU A 23 -5.38 11.94 -13.33
C LEU A 23 -5.57 13.41 -12.92
N ALA A 24 -6.76 13.98 -13.11
CA ALA A 24 -7.07 15.33 -12.66
C ALA A 24 -7.00 15.46 -11.13
N ARG A 25 -7.57 14.50 -10.40
CA ARG A 25 -7.52 14.43 -8.93
C ARG A 25 -6.09 14.33 -8.41
N TRP A 26 -5.29 13.41 -8.95
CA TRP A 26 -3.86 13.28 -8.63
C TRP A 26 -3.01 14.49 -9.04
N SER A 27 -3.58 15.44 -9.78
CA SER A 27 -2.92 16.68 -10.21
C SER A 27 -3.51 17.93 -9.54
N GLU A 28 -4.36 17.77 -8.51
CA GLU A 28 -4.95 18.91 -7.81
C GLU A 28 -3.86 19.83 -7.20
N PRO A 29 -4.00 21.16 -7.29
CA PRO A 29 -2.90 22.09 -6.97
C PRO A 29 -2.46 22.12 -5.51
N HIS A 30 -3.21 21.56 -4.58
CA HIS A 30 -2.85 21.50 -3.15
C HIS A 30 -1.94 20.32 -2.83
N ARG A 31 -1.84 19.31 -3.70
CA ARG A 31 -0.98 18.13 -3.51
C ARG A 31 0.48 18.51 -3.75
N ARG A 32 1.39 17.99 -2.92
CA ARG A 32 2.84 18.15 -3.06
C ARG A 32 3.55 16.81 -3.13
N TYR A 33 3.14 15.88 -2.27
CA TYR A 33 3.60 14.51 -2.27
C TYR A 33 2.61 13.59 -2.99
N HIS A 34 1.32 13.63 -2.61
CA HIS A 34 0.27 12.75 -3.12
C HIS A 34 -0.17 13.12 -4.54
N THR A 35 0.76 13.01 -5.48
CA THR A 35 0.67 13.47 -6.87
C THR A 35 0.71 12.29 -7.85
N THR A 36 0.55 12.57 -9.15
CA THR A 36 0.78 11.57 -10.21
C THR A 36 2.17 10.91 -10.16
N ALA A 37 3.19 11.58 -9.60
CA ALA A 37 4.49 11.00 -9.37
C ALA A 37 4.47 9.91 -8.29
N HIS A 38 3.73 10.14 -7.18
CA HIS A 38 3.50 9.12 -6.16
C HIS A 38 2.76 7.92 -6.72
N LEU A 39 1.64 8.15 -7.42
CA LEU A 39 0.90 7.08 -8.10
C LEU A 39 1.81 6.24 -9.01
N SER A 40 2.65 6.89 -9.83
CA SER A 40 3.60 6.19 -10.69
C SER A 40 4.62 5.36 -9.90
N ALA A 41 5.08 5.87 -8.74
CA ALA A 41 6.03 5.17 -7.87
C ALA A 41 5.39 3.94 -7.20
N VAL A 42 4.15 4.05 -6.73
CA VAL A 42 3.39 2.92 -6.15
C VAL A 42 3.20 1.82 -7.20
N LEU A 43 2.77 2.17 -8.42
CA LEU A 43 2.58 1.18 -9.49
C LEU A 43 3.90 0.47 -9.86
N ALA A 44 5.02 1.21 -9.93
CA ALA A 44 6.33 0.61 -10.15
C ALA A 44 6.79 -0.27 -8.97
N ALA A 45 6.39 0.07 -7.74
CA ALA A 45 6.65 -0.75 -6.57
C ALA A 45 5.83 -2.06 -6.61
N VAL A 46 4.57 -2.01 -7.05
CA VAL A 46 3.76 -3.22 -7.32
C VAL A 46 4.45 -4.13 -8.32
N ASP A 47 5.01 -3.60 -9.41
CA ASP A 47 5.79 -4.40 -10.39
C ASP A 47 6.95 -5.15 -9.71
N ARG A 48 7.72 -4.45 -8.87
CA ARG A 48 8.89 -5.03 -8.18
C ARG A 48 8.52 -6.11 -7.16
N LEU A 49 7.36 -5.97 -6.53
CA LEU A 49 6.85 -6.92 -5.53
C LEU A 49 6.20 -8.15 -6.16
N THR A 50 5.76 -8.05 -7.41
CA THR A 50 5.03 -9.09 -8.12
C THR A 50 5.83 -9.74 -9.24
N ALA A 51 7.03 -9.22 -9.53
CA ALA A 51 7.99 -9.85 -10.43
C ALA A 51 8.24 -11.32 -10.02
N PRO A 52 8.30 -12.25 -10.99
CA PRO A 52 8.67 -13.62 -10.69
C PRO A 52 10.05 -13.66 -10.02
N GLU A 53 10.21 -14.55 -9.02
CA GLU A 53 11.55 -14.78 -8.47
C GLU A 53 12.41 -15.38 -9.59
N ASP A 54 13.53 -14.73 -9.93
CA ASP A 54 14.48 -15.25 -10.90
C ASP A 54 14.91 -16.65 -10.45
N GLY A 55 14.55 -17.66 -11.24
CA GLY A 55 14.83 -19.06 -10.95
C GLY A 55 16.33 -19.33 -10.89
N THR A 56 16.93 -19.11 -9.73
CA THR A 56 18.30 -19.53 -9.39
C THR A 56 18.30 -20.14 -8.00
N GLY A 57 18.23 -21.47 -7.97
CA GLY A 57 18.29 -22.26 -6.74
C GLY A 57 18.10 -23.75 -6.94
N ALA A 58 18.58 -24.33 -8.05
CA ALA A 58 18.87 -25.75 -8.10
C ALA A 58 20.22 -26.00 -7.39
N GLY A 59 20.21 -26.76 -6.30
CA GLY A 59 21.40 -27.18 -5.56
C GLY A 59 21.04 -27.69 -4.18
N GLY A 60 20.66 -28.96 -4.08
CA GLY A 60 20.11 -29.55 -2.86
C GLY A 60 21.13 -30.10 -1.86
N ALA A 61 20.59 -30.61 -0.76
CA ALA A 61 21.08 -31.81 -0.06
C ALA A 61 20.02 -32.25 0.96
N ALA A 62 19.71 -33.54 0.93
CA ALA A 62 18.80 -34.24 1.82
C ALA A 62 19.38 -34.42 3.23
N ALA A 63 18.50 -34.57 4.22
CA ALA A 63 18.65 -35.54 5.31
C ALA A 63 17.29 -35.83 5.96
N GLU A 64 17.00 -37.13 6.08
CA GLU A 64 15.81 -37.78 6.66
C GLU A 64 15.81 -37.75 8.20
N GLY A 65 14.66 -38.05 8.83
CA GLY A 65 14.64 -38.54 10.22
C GLY A 65 13.31 -38.47 11.00
N ALA A 66 12.42 -39.44 10.75
CA ALA A 66 11.52 -40.20 11.67
C ALA A 66 10.71 -39.56 12.84
N GLY A 67 9.38 -39.82 12.82
CA GLY A 67 8.43 -40.29 13.88
C GLY A 67 8.41 -39.67 15.30
N ALA A 68 7.31 -39.59 16.07
CA ALA A 68 5.94 -40.13 15.99
C ALA A 68 5.04 -39.41 17.05
N GLU A 69 3.73 -39.39 16.77
CA GLU A 69 2.51 -39.34 17.62
C GLU A 69 2.45 -38.67 19.02
N GLY A 70 1.36 -37.92 19.24
CA GLY A 70 0.87 -37.52 20.57
C GLY A 70 -0.42 -36.70 20.53
N ALA A 71 -1.50 -37.28 21.05
CA ALA A 71 -2.92 -36.87 21.09
C ALA A 71 -3.29 -35.43 21.53
N GLY A 72 -4.30 -34.86 20.86
CA GLY A 72 -5.61 -34.48 21.40
C GLY A 72 -5.74 -33.38 22.46
N ALA A 73 -6.42 -32.29 22.10
CA ALA A 73 -7.53 -31.71 22.88
C ALA A 73 -8.28 -30.63 22.07
N GLU A 74 -9.61 -30.74 22.09
CA GLU A 74 -10.61 -29.86 21.48
C GLU A 74 -10.67 -28.49 22.18
N GLY A 75 -11.16 -27.46 21.46
CA GLY A 75 -11.76 -26.31 22.13
C GLY A 75 -11.84 -25.01 21.33
N ALA A 76 -13.03 -24.75 20.79
CA ALA A 76 -13.66 -23.43 20.62
C ALA A 76 -13.23 -22.54 19.44
N GLY A 77 -14.07 -22.59 18.40
CA GLY A 77 -14.73 -21.39 17.85
C GLY A 77 -13.84 -20.31 17.23
N ALA A 78 -13.42 -20.52 15.98
CA ALA A 78 -13.11 -19.43 15.08
C ALA A 78 -14.14 -19.46 13.94
N GLU A 79 -15.16 -18.61 14.06
CA GLU A 79 -16.11 -18.34 12.99
C GLU A 79 -15.35 -17.76 11.78
N GLY A 80 -15.41 -18.49 10.66
CA GLY A 80 -15.41 -17.92 9.31
C GLY A 80 -14.18 -17.13 8.86
N ALA A 81 -12.97 -17.70 8.93
CA ALA A 81 -11.92 -17.31 8.00
C ALA A 81 -12.31 -17.81 6.59
N GLY A 82 -13.12 -17.04 5.87
CA GLY A 82 -13.45 -17.34 4.48
C GLY A 82 -12.14 -17.54 3.69
N GLU A 83 -12.07 -18.60 2.89
CA GLU A 83 -10.94 -18.86 1.99
C GLU A 83 -10.64 -17.59 1.19
N ARG A 84 -9.54 -16.91 1.53
CA ARG A 84 -9.08 -15.75 0.77
C ARG A 84 -8.73 -16.21 -0.64
N GLY A 85 -9.25 -15.50 -1.63
CA GLY A 85 -9.06 -15.82 -3.04
C GLY A 85 -7.59 -15.79 -3.46
N ALA A 86 -7.30 -16.36 -4.62
CA ALA A 86 -5.99 -16.23 -5.25
C ALA A 86 -5.64 -14.75 -5.50
N PHE A 87 -4.34 -14.43 -5.43
CA PHE A 87 -3.79 -13.10 -5.69
C PHE A 87 -4.35 -12.46 -6.97
N ASP A 88 -4.98 -11.27 -6.87
CA ASP A 88 -5.52 -10.50 -8.01
C ASP A 88 -4.67 -9.24 -8.27
N PRO A 89 -3.66 -9.30 -9.15
CA PRO A 89 -2.82 -8.15 -9.46
C PRO A 89 -3.59 -6.99 -10.12
N VAL A 90 -4.72 -7.25 -10.77
CA VAL A 90 -5.55 -6.21 -11.37
C VAL A 90 -6.29 -5.44 -10.27
N ALA A 91 -6.79 -6.13 -9.24
CA ALA A 91 -7.39 -5.49 -8.08
C ALA A 91 -6.38 -4.59 -7.35
N VAL A 92 -5.16 -5.07 -7.11
CA VAL A 92 -4.08 -4.29 -6.47
C VAL A 92 -3.75 -3.02 -7.26
N ARG A 93 -3.57 -3.12 -8.59
CA ARG A 93 -3.27 -1.95 -9.43
C ARG A 93 -4.42 -0.97 -9.48
N LEU A 94 -5.66 -1.45 -9.61
CA LEU A 94 -6.83 -0.58 -9.51
C LEU A 94 -6.89 0.11 -8.15
N ALA A 95 -6.64 -0.60 -7.04
CA ALA A 95 -6.59 0.02 -5.73
C ALA A 95 -5.48 1.08 -5.61
N ALA A 96 -4.31 0.86 -6.20
CA ALA A 96 -3.25 1.87 -6.27
C ALA A 96 -3.71 3.15 -7.00
N TRP A 97 -4.50 3.05 -8.07
CA TRP A 97 -5.08 4.22 -8.74
C TRP A 97 -6.06 5.01 -7.87
N PHE A 98 -6.77 4.33 -6.97
CA PHE A 98 -7.83 4.94 -6.17
C PHE A 98 -7.40 5.36 -4.76
N HIS A 99 -6.36 4.77 -4.15
CA HIS A 99 -6.14 4.87 -2.69
C HIS A 99 -6.17 6.31 -2.14
N ASP A 100 -5.51 7.26 -2.82
CA ASP A 100 -5.53 8.70 -2.49
C ASP A 100 -6.17 9.57 -3.59
N ALA A 101 -7.07 9.00 -4.39
CA ALA A 101 -7.80 9.74 -5.43
C ALA A 101 -8.70 10.83 -4.82
N VAL A 102 -9.13 10.67 -3.57
CA VAL A 102 -9.63 11.76 -2.72
C VAL A 102 -8.56 12.06 -1.69
N TYR A 103 -8.19 13.33 -1.52
CA TYR A 103 -7.14 13.73 -0.58
C TYR A 103 -7.40 15.13 -0.02
N GLU A 104 -7.89 15.15 1.22
CA GLU A 104 -8.11 16.35 2.02
C GLU A 104 -7.15 16.39 3.24
N GLY A 105 -6.21 15.44 3.35
CA GLY A 105 -5.30 15.32 4.48
C GLY A 105 -5.99 14.82 5.75
N ARG A 106 -7.01 13.96 5.59
CA ARG A 106 -7.87 13.45 6.68
C ARG A 106 -7.83 11.92 6.69
N PRO A 107 -6.88 11.32 7.44
CA PRO A 107 -6.74 9.88 7.54
C PRO A 107 -8.03 9.17 7.95
N GLY A 108 -8.32 8.04 7.31
CA GLY A 108 -9.55 7.26 7.42
C GLY A 108 -10.72 7.82 6.60
N TRP A 109 -10.85 9.15 6.49
CA TRP A 109 -11.92 9.76 5.69
C TRP A 109 -11.57 9.77 4.21
N ASP A 110 -10.33 10.13 3.86
CA ASP A 110 -9.85 10.17 2.48
C ASP A 110 -9.96 8.78 1.82
N GLU A 111 -9.49 7.74 2.51
CA GLU A 111 -9.50 6.36 2.03
C GLU A 111 -10.92 5.81 1.88
N GLU A 112 -11.84 6.14 2.81
CA GLU A 112 -13.25 5.76 2.65
C GLU A 112 -13.88 6.45 1.42
N ARG A 113 -13.58 7.73 1.19
CA ARG A 113 -14.09 8.46 0.01
C ARG A 113 -13.49 7.95 -1.28
N SER A 114 -12.20 7.64 -1.29
CA SER A 114 -11.49 6.98 -2.38
C SER A 114 -12.09 5.61 -2.71
N ALA A 115 -12.42 4.81 -1.69
CA ALA A 115 -13.07 3.52 -1.87
C ALA A 115 -14.50 3.66 -2.44
N GLN A 116 -15.28 4.61 -1.94
CA GLN A 116 -16.62 4.93 -2.48
C GLN A 116 -16.54 5.41 -3.94
N LEU A 117 -15.53 6.21 -4.27
CA LEU A 117 -15.27 6.62 -5.64
C LEU A 117 -15.03 5.40 -6.55
N ALA A 118 -14.17 4.47 -6.13
CA ALA A 118 -13.91 3.23 -6.85
C ALA A 118 -15.20 2.42 -7.09
N GLN A 119 -16.01 2.23 -6.03
CA GLN A 119 -17.30 1.54 -6.10
C GLN A 119 -18.28 2.19 -7.09
N SER A 120 -18.23 3.51 -7.23
CA SER A 120 -19.11 4.24 -8.15
C SER A 120 -18.65 4.21 -9.62
N ARG A 121 -17.34 4.15 -9.87
CA ARG A 121 -16.76 4.30 -11.20
C ARG A 121 -16.51 2.96 -11.89
N LEU A 122 -15.88 2.02 -11.19
CA LEU A 122 -15.42 0.76 -11.79
C LEU A 122 -16.53 -0.11 -12.42
N PRO A 123 -17.75 -0.20 -11.86
CA PRO A 123 -18.84 -0.92 -12.52
C PRO A 123 -19.18 -0.34 -13.90
N ARG A 124 -19.08 0.99 -14.06
CA ARG A 124 -19.35 1.67 -15.34
C ARG A 124 -18.25 1.40 -16.37
N CYS A 125 -17.05 1.06 -15.91
CA CYS A 125 -15.95 0.61 -16.76
C CYS A 125 -16.09 -0.86 -17.16
N GLY A 126 -17.06 -1.61 -16.62
CA GLY A 126 -17.24 -3.04 -16.86
C GLY A 126 -16.42 -3.94 -15.94
N VAL A 127 -15.87 -3.41 -14.84
CA VAL A 127 -15.12 -4.21 -13.87
C VAL A 127 -16.09 -5.09 -13.06
N PRO A 128 -15.84 -6.41 -12.92
CA PRO A 128 -16.72 -7.32 -12.18
C PRO A 128 -16.91 -6.91 -10.71
N ALA A 129 -18.12 -7.11 -10.18
CA ALA A 129 -18.50 -6.69 -8.83
C ALA A 129 -17.57 -7.22 -7.73
N ALA A 130 -17.11 -8.48 -7.85
CA ALA A 130 -16.15 -9.08 -6.90
C ALA A 130 -14.83 -8.30 -6.85
N ARG A 131 -14.29 -7.90 -8.01
CA ARG A 131 -13.07 -7.09 -8.08
C ARG A 131 -13.30 -5.67 -7.56
N VAL A 132 -14.47 -5.08 -7.82
CA VAL A 132 -14.82 -3.76 -7.28
C VAL A 132 -14.87 -3.79 -5.75
N ALA A 133 -15.45 -4.85 -5.17
CA ALA A 133 -15.46 -5.04 -3.72
C ALA A 133 -14.05 -5.17 -3.16
N GLU A 134 -13.19 -5.94 -3.83
CA GLU A 134 -11.79 -6.11 -3.42
C GLU A 134 -10.98 -4.81 -3.51
N VAL A 135 -11.08 -4.06 -4.60
CA VAL A 135 -10.45 -2.75 -4.74
C VAL A 135 -10.86 -1.82 -3.59
N ALA A 136 -12.15 -1.77 -3.27
CA ALA A 136 -12.64 -0.89 -2.21
C ALA A 136 -12.20 -1.35 -0.81
N ARG A 137 -11.98 -2.66 -0.60
CA ARG A 137 -11.41 -3.20 0.64
C ARG A 137 -9.95 -2.80 0.76
N LEU A 138 -9.17 -3.01 -0.30
CA LEU A 138 -7.75 -2.68 -0.36
C LEU A 138 -7.49 -1.19 -0.14
N VAL A 139 -8.27 -0.32 -0.79
CA VAL A 139 -8.19 1.14 -0.57
C VAL A 139 -8.45 1.50 0.89
N ARG A 140 -9.46 0.92 1.55
CA ARG A 140 -9.70 1.21 2.97
C ARG A 140 -8.56 0.76 3.88
N LEU A 141 -7.82 -0.29 3.51
CA LEU A 141 -6.70 -0.80 4.30
C LEU A 141 -5.49 0.13 4.30
N THR A 142 -5.36 1.02 3.30
CA THR A 142 -4.29 2.02 3.28
C THR A 142 -4.45 3.03 4.42
N ALA A 143 -5.64 3.21 5.02
CA ALA A 143 -5.79 4.17 6.13
C ALA A 143 -4.87 3.92 7.34
N ALA A 144 -4.48 2.66 7.56
CA ALA A 144 -3.60 2.30 8.67
C ALA A 144 -2.30 1.63 8.21
N HIS A 145 -2.24 1.12 6.98
CA HIS A 145 -1.14 0.34 6.40
C HIS A 145 -0.66 -0.88 7.19
N ASP A 146 -1.12 -1.11 8.42
CA ASP A 146 -0.68 -2.16 9.36
C ASP A 146 -1.74 -3.26 9.62
N ARG A 147 -2.90 -3.20 8.95
CA ARG A 147 -4.02 -4.15 9.16
C ARG A 147 -4.19 -5.31 8.17
N ALA A 148 -3.29 -5.58 7.23
CA ALA A 148 -3.40 -6.77 6.39
C ALA A 148 -3.18 -8.05 7.22
N GLU A 149 -4.12 -8.98 7.10
CA GLU A 149 -4.07 -10.26 7.80
C GLU A 149 -2.97 -11.18 7.23
N PRO A 150 -2.41 -12.10 8.03
CA PRO A 150 -1.50 -13.12 7.50
C PRO A 150 -2.13 -13.88 6.32
N GLY A 151 -1.38 -13.98 5.22
CA GLY A 151 -1.83 -14.63 3.97
C GLY A 151 -2.59 -13.71 3.01
N ASP A 152 -2.96 -12.48 3.39
CA ASP A 152 -3.57 -11.50 2.50
C ASP A 152 -2.52 -10.85 1.59
N ARG A 153 -2.25 -11.52 0.45
CA ARG A 153 -1.19 -11.09 -0.47
C ARG A 153 -1.55 -9.78 -1.18
N ASP A 154 -2.81 -9.56 -1.55
CA ASP A 154 -3.23 -8.34 -2.25
C ASP A 154 -3.01 -7.11 -1.36
N ALA A 155 -3.46 -7.18 -0.10
CA ALA A 155 -3.27 -6.10 0.86
C ALA A 155 -1.79 -5.90 1.24
N ALA A 156 -1.03 -6.99 1.39
CA ALA A 156 0.40 -6.91 1.64
C ALA A 156 1.14 -6.19 0.51
N VAL A 157 0.85 -6.52 -0.75
CA VAL A 157 1.50 -5.87 -1.90
C VAL A 157 1.12 -4.40 -1.99
N LEU A 158 -0.17 -4.04 -1.83
CA LEU A 158 -0.57 -2.64 -1.91
C LEU A 158 0.06 -1.79 -0.81
N CYS A 159 0.00 -2.24 0.45
CA CYS A 159 0.58 -1.49 1.57
C CYS A 159 2.10 -1.36 1.45
N ASP A 160 2.80 -2.42 1.05
CA ASP A 160 4.25 -2.37 0.85
C ASP A 160 4.63 -1.43 -0.30
N ALA A 161 3.83 -1.41 -1.38
CA ALA A 161 4.06 -0.54 -2.52
C ALA A 161 3.85 0.93 -2.18
N ASP A 162 2.82 1.26 -1.39
CA ASP A 162 2.58 2.63 -0.92
C ASP A 162 3.70 3.13 0.01
N LEU A 163 4.14 2.26 0.93
CA LEU A 163 5.23 2.58 1.86
C LEU A 163 6.63 2.51 1.24
N ALA A 164 6.79 2.10 -0.03
CA ALA A 164 8.10 1.94 -0.67
C ALA A 164 8.92 3.24 -0.72
N VAL A 165 8.25 4.41 -0.69
CA VAL A 165 8.89 5.73 -0.61
C VAL A 165 9.78 5.88 0.63
N LEU A 166 9.46 5.18 1.72
CA LEU A 166 10.20 5.29 2.98
C LEU A 166 11.62 4.79 2.81
N ALA A 167 11.84 3.84 1.90
CA ALA A 167 13.16 3.39 1.48
C ALA A 167 13.69 4.18 0.26
N GLY A 168 13.14 5.33 -0.12
CA GLY A 168 13.63 6.09 -1.26
C GLY A 168 14.98 6.76 -0.98
N PRO A 169 15.90 6.85 -1.97
CA PRO A 169 17.10 7.69 -1.83
C PRO A 169 16.78 9.19 -1.76
N GLY A 170 15.56 9.61 -2.12
CA GLY A 170 15.06 10.99 -2.03
C GLY A 170 14.18 11.24 -0.80
N TYR A 171 14.40 10.53 0.31
CA TYR A 171 13.54 10.58 1.49
C TYR A 171 13.37 12.00 2.06
N ASP A 172 14.43 12.81 2.09
CA ASP A 172 14.34 14.19 2.61
C ASP A 172 13.39 15.06 1.77
N ALA A 173 13.39 14.87 0.45
CA ALA A 173 12.46 15.56 -0.43
C ALA A 173 11.01 15.08 -0.22
N TYR A 174 10.81 13.79 0.03
CA TYR A 174 9.52 13.24 0.45
C TYR A 174 9.04 13.88 1.76
N ALA A 175 9.88 13.90 2.81
CA ALA A 175 9.52 14.46 4.10
C ALA A 175 9.22 15.97 4.01
N ALA A 176 9.98 16.72 3.21
CA ALA A 176 9.73 18.12 2.93
C ALA A 176 8.39 18.35 2.20
N ALA A 177 8.09 17.55 1.17
CA ALA A 177 6.83 17.63 0.45
C ALA A 177 5.63 17.33 1.36
N VAL A 178 5.74 16.33 2.24
CA VAL A 178 4.72 16.07 3.27
C VAL A 178 4.58 17.27 4.21
N ARG A 179 5.67 17.89 4.66
CA ARG A 179 5.57 19.10 5.50
C ARG A 179 4.82 20.22 4.78
N GLU A 180 5.03 20.41 3.48
CA GLU A 180 4.31 21.41 2.68
C GLU A 180 2.80 21.13 2.57
N GLU A 181 2.37 19.87 2.41
CA GLU A 181 0.93 19.54 2.40
C GLU A 181 0.25 19.89 3.72
N TYR A 182 0.98 19.71 4.82
CA TYR A 182 0.52 20.05 6.17
C TYR A 182 0.96 21.45 6.62
N ALA A 183 1.28 22.38 5.70
CA ALA A 183 1.69 23.75 6.04
C ALA A 183 0.62 24.52 6.83
N HIS A 184 -0.65 24.11 6.71
CA HIS A 184 -1.77 24.64 7.49
C HIS A 184 -1.74 24.20 8.97
N VAL A 185 -1.01 23.13 9.31
CA VAL A 185 -0.81 22.66 10.68
C VAL A 185 0.36 23.41 11.31
N PRO A 186 0.19 23.99 12.52
CA PRO A 186 1.27 24.65 13.24
C PRO A 186 2.50 23.76 13.41
N ASP A 187 3.69 24.31 13.25
CA ASP A 187 4.97 23.56 13.22
C ASP A 187 5.12 22.58 14.37
N GLU A 188 4.83 23.03 15.59
CA GLU A 188 4.97 22.22 16.80
C GLU A 188 3.95 21.08 16.86
N ALA A 189 2.72 21.30 16.37
CA ALA A 189 1.71 20.26 16.28
C ALA A 189 2.08 19.23 15.20
N PHE A 190 2.54 19.69 14.04
CA PHE A 190 3.03 18.81 12.97
C PHE A 190 4.22 17.98 13.43
N ARG A 191 5.21 18.60 14.08
CA ARG A 191 6.41 17.92 14.58
C ARG A 191 6.04 16.78 15.52
N ARG A 192 5.17 17.03 16.51
CA ARG A 192 4.71 15.99 17.44
C ARG A 192 3.95 14.87 16.73
N GLY A 193 2.99 15.21 15.87
CA GLY A 193 2.19 14.23 15.13
C GLY A 193 3.05 13.38 14.18
N ARG A 194 3.97 14.01 13.45
CA ARG A 194 4.92 13.31 12.57
C ARG A 194 5.83 12.38 13.36
N ALA A 195 6.40 12.85 14.47
CA ALA A 195 7.22 12.01 15.34
C ALA A 195 6.44 10.80 15.89
N GLU A 196 5.15 10.97 16.25
CA GLU A 196 4.29 9.87 16.68
C GLU A 196 4.08 8.82 15.58
N VAL A 197 3.81 9.25 14.34
CA VAL A 197 3.70 8.35 13.17
C VAL A 197 5.00 7.57 12.96
N LEU A 198 6.15 8.25 12.97
CA LEU A 198 7.46 7.61 12.79
C LEU A 198 7.75 6.58 13.89
N ARG A 199 7.47 6.91 15.16
CA ARG A 199 7.63 5.96 16.27
C ARG A 199 6.73 4.74 16.12
N ARG A 200 5.46 4.94 15.74
CA ARG A 200 4.53 3.81 15.50
C ARG A 200 5.06 2.89 14.41
N LEU A 201 5.53 3.44 13.29
CA LEU A 201 6.12 2.66 12.20
C LEU A 201 7.39 1.91 12.66
N LEU A 202 8.32 2.59 13.34
CA LEU A 202 9.55 1.96 13.83
C LEU A 202 9.30 0.85 14.85
N ASN A 203 8.20 0.94 15.62
CA ASN A 203 7.81 -0.06 16.61
C ASN A 203 7.10 -1.29 16.01
N THR A 204 6.77 -1.31 14.71
CA THR A 204 6.25 -2.54 14.11
C THR A 204 7.39 -3.57 13.94
N PRO A 205 7.10 -4.89 14.05
CA PRO A 205 8.10 -5.92 13.82
C PRO A 205 8.71 -5.88 12.41
N SER A 206 7.93 -5.42 11.44
CA SER A 206 8.33 -5.26 10.04
C SER A 206 7.54 -4.11 9.42
N LEU A 207 8.20 -3.24 8.68
CA LEU A 207 7.53 -2.18 7.90
C LEU A 207 6.84 -2.78 6.68
N TYR A 208 7.50 -3.76 6.04
CA TYR A 208 7.00 -4.44 4.85
C TYR A 208 6.53 -5.87 5.15
N ARG A 209 5.39 -6.27 4.60
CA ARG A 209 4.76 -7.58 4.85
C ARG A 209 5.18 -8.66 3.88
N THR A 210 5.40 -8.29 2.62
CA THR A 210 5.92 -9.21 1.62
C THR A 210 7.39 -9.51 1.94
N ARG A 211 7.82 -10.74 1.66
CA ARG A 211 9.23 -11.11 1.76
C ARG A 211 10.09 -10.20 0.88
N ARG A 212 9.66 -9.98 -0.36
CA ARG A 212 10.36 -9.15 -1.34
C ARG A 212 10.47 -7.69 -0.89
N GLY A 213 9.41 -7.11 -0.33
CA GLY A 213 9.44 -5.76 0.22
C GLY A 213 10.45 -5.63 1.35
N ARG A 214 10.49 -6.60 2.28
CA ARG A 214 11.50 -6.61 3.35
C ARG A 214 12.92 -6.62 2.81
N GLU A 215 13.22 -7.53 1.89
CA GLU A 215 14.55 -7.67 1.28
C GLU A 215 14.96 -6.42 0.50
N LEU A 216 14.03 -5.76 -0.17
CA LEU A 216 14.32 -4.57 -0.98
C LEU A 216 14.46 -3.28 -0.17
N TRP A 217 13.70 -3.13 0.92
CA TRP A 217 13.40 -1.81 1.47
C TRP A 217 13.50 -1.67 2.99
N GLU A 218 13.41 -2.75 3.79
CA GLU A 218 13.26 -2.66 5.26
C GLU A 218 14.39 -1.87 5.92
N GLU A 219 15.63 -2.26 5.68
CA GLU A 219 16.82 -1.67 6.30
C GLU A 219 16.90 -0.16 6.00
N ARG A 220 16.79 0.20 4.71
CA ARG A 220 16.90 1.59 4.27
C ARG A 220 15.73 2.44 4.76
N ALA A 221 14.51 1.90 4.78
CA ALA A 221 13.37 2.61 5.35
C ALA A 221 13.57 2.91 6.82
N ARG A 222 13.95 1.92 7.63
CA ARG A 222 14.19 2.13 9.07
C ARG A 222 15.28 3.16 9.33
N ALA A 223 16.36 3.14 8.56
CA ALA A 223 17.42 4.14 8.67
C ALA A 223 16.89 5.56 8.39
N ASN A 224 16.10 5.74 7.33
CA ASN A 224 15.49 7.02 6.97
C ASN A 224 14.50 7.51 8.04
N LEU A 225 13.58 6.65 8.50
CA LEU A 225 12.61 7.00 9.54
C LEU A 225 13.29 7.41 10.84
N ALA A 226 14.34 6.68 11.26
CA ALA A 226 15.09 6.96 12.47
C ALA A 226 15.86 8.29 12.37
N ALA A 227 16.44 8.59 11.20
CA ALA A 227 17.12 9.85 10.94
C ALA A 227 16.15 11.05 11.04
N GLU A 228 14.97 10.96 10.42
CA GLU A 228 13.94 12.00 10.52
C GLU A 228 13.46 12.18 11.96
N LEU A 229 13.14 11.08 12.66
CA LEU A 229 12.67 11.13 14.04
C LEU A 229 13.69 11.85 14.94
N ALA A 230 14.97 11.52 14.81
CA ALA A 230 16.03 12.16 15.59
C ALA A 230 16.14 13.67 15.30
N VAL A 231 15.87 14.12 14.07
CA VAL A 231 15.81 15.56 13.74
C VAL A 231 14.62 16.23 14.41
N LEU A 232 13.44 15.60 14.39
CA LEU A 232 12.22 16.15 14.98
C LEU A 232 12.30 16.24 16.51
N GLU A 233 13.01 15.34 17.17
CA GLU A 233 13.15 15.32 18.64
C GLU A 233 14.20 16.30 19.20
N ARG A 234 15.16 16.75 18.37
CA ARG A 234 16.19 17.72 18.79
C ARG A 234 15.74 19.18 18.77
N ARG A 235 14.59 19.47 18.15
CA ARG A 235 14.01 20.82 18.01
C ARG A 235 12.90 21.04 19.03
#